data_AF-A0A0C3EAR9-F1
#
_entry.id   AF-A0A0C3EAR9-F1
#
_cell.length_a   1.000
_cell.length_b   1.000
_cell.length_c   1.000
_cell.angle_alpha   90.00
_cell.angle_beta   90.00
_cell.angle_gamma   90.00
#
_symmetry.space_group_name_H-M   'P 1'
#
loop_
_entity.id
_entity.type
_entity.pdbx_description
1 polymer ?
#
loop_
_entity_poly.entity_id
_entity_poly.type
_entity_poly.pdbx_seq_one_letter_code
_entity_poly.pdbx_strand_id
1 'polypeptide(L)'
;MDFLHLECGQYNIVVHTNTNDLQEKPHPADDRDLHYFQIPDSILAIRIWPGGMQRFGGYCLDFFDVVERIPVNTPDGYVISYYPHVTPKSTLVTWERAAGVYRVRPGMEKYSIEEGALLMLTRPGKEPYCFQIPRRPTEAVPGFAQPQSNLAL
;
A
#
# COMPACT_ATOMS: atom_id res chain seq x y z
N MET A 1 -12.43 -16.82 -20.59
CA MET A 1 -11.84 -16.56 -19.26
C MET A 1 -10.81 -15.50 -19.53
N ASP A 2 -11.16 -14.26 -19.22
CA ASP A 2 -10.41 -13.11 -19.71
C ASP A 2 -9.53 -12.61 -18.57
N PHE A 3 -8.24 -12.84 -18.73
CA PHE A 3 -7.21 -12.43 -17.78
C PHE A 3 -6.88 -10.95 -18.06
N LEU A 4 -7.10 -10.06 -17.10
CA LEU A 4 -6.58 -8.70 -17.18
C LEU A 4 -5.15 -8.71 -16.65
N HIS A 5 -4.20 -8.70 -17.59
CA HIS A 5 -2.78 -8.50 -17.31
C HIS A 5 -2.55 -7.05 -16.93
N LEU A 6 -2.27 -6.80 -15.66
CA LEU A 6 -2.06 -5.47 -15.10
C LEU A 6 -0.60 -5.34 -14.68
N GLU A 7 0.25 -4.96 -15.64
CA GLU A 7 1.62 -4.53 -15.35
C GLU A 7 1.59 -3.12 -14.79
N CYS A 8 1.60 -3.00 -13.46
CA CYS A 8 2.09 -1.78 -12.84
C CYS A 8 3.62 -1.77 -13.03
N GLY A 9 4.14 -1.05 -14.03
CA GLY A 9 5.56 -1.02 -14.39
C GLY A 9 6.54 -0.57 -13.31
N GLN A 10 6.09 -0.39 -12.07
CA GLN A 10 6.94 -0.13 -10.90
C GLN A 10 7.29 -1.41 -10.14
N TYR A 11 6.49 -2.47 -10.27
CA TYR A 11 6.73 -3.75 -9.63
C TYR A 11 6.22 -4.84 -10.56
N ASN A 12 7.08 -5.77 -10.99
CA ASN A 12 6.69 -7.03 -11.65
C ASN A 12 5.91 -7.94 -10.67
N ILE A 13 4.94 -7.39 -9.93
CA ILE A 13 4.00 -8.13 -9.12
C ILE A 13 2.92 -8.56 -10.10
N VAL A 14 3.04 -9.79 -10.57
CA VAL A 14 1.90 -10.43 -11.20
C VAL A 14 0.88 -10.68 -10.09
N VAL A 15 -0.21 -9.91 -10.10
CA VAL A 15 -1.36 -10.12 -9.22
C VAL A 15 -2.09 -11.36 -9.73
N HIS A 16 -1.51 -12.54 -9.49
CA HIS A 16 -2.15 -13.82 -9.73
C HIS A 16 -3.02 -14.20 -8.54
N THR A 17 -4.26 -13.73 -8.50
CA THR A 17 -5.26 -14.34 -7.61
C THR A 17 -6.65 -14.22 -8.20
N ASN A 18 -7.44 -15.28 -8.01
CA ASN A 18 -8.90 -15.22 -8.09
C ASN A 18 -9.40 -13.93 -7.43
N THR A 19 -10.30 -13.23 -8.12
CA THR A 19 -10.77 -11.87 -7.87
C THR A 19 -11.46 -11.64 -6.52
N ASN A 20 -11.49 -12.62 -5.61
CA ASN A 20 -12.30 -12.53 -4.40
C ASN A 20 -11.48 -12.23 -3.13
N ASP A 21 -10.17 -12.47 -3.08
CA ASP A 21 -9.38 -12.32 -1.84
C ASP A 21 -8.50 -11.06 -1.77
N LEU A 22 -8.19 -10.41 -2.90
CA LEU A 22 -7.32 -9.21 -2.95
C LEU A 22 -8.10 -7.88 -3.09
N GLN A 23 -9.42 -7.88 -2.91
CA GLN A 23 -10.26 -6.72 -3.30
C GLN A 23 -10.95 -5.99 -2.15
N GLU A 24 -11.30 -6.66 -1.05
CA GLU A 24 -12.09 -6.02 -0.01
C GLU A 24 -11.24 -5.18 0.93
N LYS A 25 -11.61 -3.90 1.03
CA LYS A 25 -11.12 -3.03 2.08
C LYS A 25 -11.60 -3.61 3.42
N PRO A 26 -10.75 -3.65 4.45
CA PRO A 26 -11.14 -4.19 5.74
C PRO A 26 -12.31 -3.39 6.28
N HIS A 27 -13.25 -4.08 6.93
CA HIS A 27 -14.30 -3.41 7.66
C HIS A 27 -13.64 -2.59 8.77
N PRO A 28 -14.07 -1.35 9.04
CA PRO A 28 -13.50 -0.51 10.11
C PRO A 28 -13.61 -1.06 11.53
N ALA A 29 -14.22 -2.23 11.72
CA ALA A 29 -14.32 -2.94 12.99
C ALA A 29 -13.30 -4.09 13.10
N ASP A 30 -12.66 -4.47 11.98
CA ASP A 30 -11.63 -5.50 11.91
C ASP A 30 -10.26 -4.84 12.19
N ASP A 31 -10.08 -4.34 13.41
CA ASP A 31 -9.00 -3.42 13.78
C ASP A 31 -7.59 -4.05 13.93
N ARG A 32 -7.43 -5.37 13.79
CA ARG A 32 -6.23 -6.05 14.28
C ARG A 32 -4.91 -5.66 13.60
N ASP A 33 -4.94 -5.29 12.32
CA ASP A 33 -3.75 -4.94 11.54
C ASP A 33 -3.92 -3.62 10.74
N LEU A 34 -4.80 -2.74 11.22
CA LEU A 34 -5.01 -1.42 10.59
C LEU A 34 -4.06 -0.41 11.22
N HIS A 35 -3.28 0.27 10.38
CA HIS A 35 -2.52 1.43 10.81
C HIS A 35 -3.06 2.70 10.15
N TYR A 36 -3.03 3.79 10.91
CA TYR A 36 -3.53 5.08 10.46
C TYR A 36 -2.44 6.14 10.64
N PHE A 37 -2.22 6.92 9.60
CA PHE A 37 -1.42 8.14 9.64
C PHE A 37 -2.38 9.32 9.59
N GLN A 38 -2.54 9.99 10.73
CA GLN A 38 -3.40 11.17 10.82
C GLN A 38 -2.82 12.30 9.97
N ILE A 39 -3.62 12.80 9.02
CA ILE A 39 -3.20 13.91 8.17
C ILE A 39 -3.37 15.21 8.98
N PRO A 40 -2.33 16.04 9.15
CA PRO A 40 -2.44 17.28 9.92
C PRO A 40 -3.55 18.21 9.41
N ASP A 41 -4.30 18.85 10.31
CA ASP A 41 -5.42 19.75 10.00
C ASP A 41 -6.48 19.14 9.07
N SER A 42 -6.74 17.83 9.17
CA SER A 42 -7.71 17.14 8.33
C SER A 42 -8.51 16.12 9.14
N ILE A 43 -9.74 15.87 8.71
CA ILE A 43 -10.55 14.73 9.18
C ILE A 43 -10.16 13.41 8.49
N LEU A 44 -9.25 13.48 7.52
CA LEU A 44 -8.78 12.31 6.81
C LEU A 44 -7.54 11.73 7.48
N ALA A 45 -7.42 10.42 7.44
CA ALA A 45 -6.19 9.69 7.68
C ALA A 45 -5.79 8.89 6.43
N ILE A 46 -4.51 8.57 6.34
CA ILE A 46 -4.04 7.51 5.44
C ILE A 46 -4.14 6.22 6.22
N ARG A 47 -4.93 5.27 5.72
CA ARG A 47 -5.07 3.95 6.34
C ARG A 47 -4.30 2.93 5.52
N ILE A 48 -3.58 2.05 6.20
CA ILE A 48 -2.89 0.92 5.59
C ILE A 48 -3.29 -0.39 6.28
N TRP A 49 -3.28 -1.47 5.50
CA TRP A 49 -3.60 -2.81 5.96
C TRP A 49 -2.89 -3.85 5.10
N PRO A 50 -2.69 -5.09 5.58
CA PRO A 50 -1.85 -6.05 4.87
C PRO A 50 -2.36 -6.40 3.47
N GLY A 51 -3.67 -6.50 3.27
CA GLY A 51 -4.29 -6.63 1.94
C GLY A 51 -3.82 -7.82 1.09
N GLY A 52 -3.34 -8.90 1.73
CA GLY A 52 -2.74 -10.05 1.02
C GLY A 52 -1.34 -9.79 0.45
N MET A 53 -0.74 -8.62 0.74
CA MET A 53 0.57 -8.19 0.26
C MET A 53 1.72 -8.62 1.17
N GLN A 54 1.45 -9.39 2.24
CA GLN A 54 2.45 -9.79 3.24
C GLN A 54 3.66 -10.48 2.64
N ARG A 55 3.41 -11.48 1.78
CA ARG A 55 4.47 -12.26 1.10
C ARG A 55 5.33 -11.42 0.14
N PHE A 56 4.86 -10.23 -0.23
CA PHE A 56 5.54 -9.30 -1.12
C PHE A 56 6.16 -8.12 -0.37
N GLY A 57 6.14 -8.13 0.97
CA GLY A 57 6.68 -7.03 1.77
C GLY A 57 5.91 -5.72 1.59
N GLY A 58 4.60 -5.79 1.37
CA GLY A 58 3.78 -4.62 1.09
C GLY A 58 2.51 -4.51 1.94
N TYR A 59 1.86 -3.35 1.79
CA TYR A 59 0.55 -3.03 2.32
C TYR A 59 -0.35 -2.50 1.19
N CYS A 60 -1.65 -2.59 1.40
CA CYS A 60 -2.60 -1.73 0.73
C CYS A 60 -2.72 -0.40 1.49
N LEU A 61 -3.04 0.67 0.75
CA LEU A 61 -3.19 2.02 1.29
C LEU A 61 -4.44 2.69 0.70
N ASP A 62 -5.20 3.41 1.52
CA ASP A 62 -6.27 4.30 1.09
C ASP A 62 -6.39 5.59 1.95
N PHE A 63 -7.27 6.49 1.52
CA PHE A 63 -7.73 7.61 2.34
C PHE A 63 -8.97 7.17 3.12
N PHE A 64 -9.06 7.63 4.37
CA PHE A 64 -10.10 7.24 5.30
C PHE A 64 -10.63 8.45 6.07
N ASP A 65 -11.95 8.62 6.11
CA ASP A 65 -12.61 9.61 6.94
C ASP A 65 -12.73 9.08 8.37
N VAL A 66 -12.06 9.72 9.33
CA VAL A 66 -12.01 9.23 10.72
C VAL A 66 -13.29 9.55 11.50
N VAL A 67 -14.09 10.50 11.04
CA VAL A 67 -15.35 10.90 11.66
C VAL A 67 -16.46 9.95 11.22
N GLU A 68 -16.63 9.80 9.90
CA GLU A 68 -17.65 8.94 9.29
C GLU A 68 -17.24 7.46 9.30
N ARG A 69 -15.97 7.16 9.56
CA ARG A 69 -15.37 5.82 9.56
C ARG A 69 -15.56 5.09 8.22
N ILE A 70 -15.41 5.81 7.11
CA ILE A 70 -15.54 5.25 5.76
C ILE A 70 -14.28 5.48 4.92
N PRO A 71 -13.94 4.56 4.00
CA PRO A 71 -12.93 4.85 3.00
C PRO A 71 -13.42 5.92 2.03
N VAL A 72 -12.52 6.78 1.60
CA VAL A 72 -12.77 7.80 0.57
C VAL A 72 -11.78 7.62 -0.58
N ASN A 73 -12.16 8.08 -1.77
CA ASN A 73 -11.22 8.17 -2.89
C ASN A 73 -10.21 9.28 -2.63
N THR A 74 -9.12 9.29 -3.39
CA THR A 74 -8.10 10.33 -3.28
C THR A 74 -8.72 11.70 -3.54
N PRO A 75 -8.68 12.61 -2.55
CA PRO A 75 -9.27 13.93 -2.74
C PRO A 75 -8.56 14.75 -3.81
N ASP A 76 -9.27 15.69 -4.41
CA ASP A 76 -8.72 16.52 -5.48
C ASP A 76 -7.47 17.28 -5.03
N GLY A 77 -6.42 17.20 -5.85
CA GLY A 77 -5.12 17.84 -5.59
C GLY A 77 -4.25 17.11 -4.56
N TYR A 78 -4.71 16.01 -3.96
CA TYR A 78 -3.87 15.19 -3.08
C TYR A 78 -2.96 14.28 -3.92
N VAL A 79 -1.68 14.27 -3.59
CA VAL A 79 -0.68 13.45 -4.28
C VAL A 79 0.21 12.78 -3.25
N ILE A 80 0.35 11.46 -3.35
CA ILE A 80 1.28 10.68 -2.52
C ILE A 80 2.47 10.28 -3.39
N SER A 81 3.67 10.53 -2.90
CA SER A 81 4.91 10.18 -3.58
C SER A 81 5.98 9.62 -2.63
N TYR A 82 6.96 8.90 -3.17
CA TYR A 82 8.16 8.51 -2.41
C TYR A 82 9.00 9.73 -2.05
N TYR A 83 9.60 9.69 -0.87
CA TYR A 83 10.55 10.69 -0.40
C TYR A 83 12.00 10.14 -0.42
N PRO A 84 12.98 10.92 -0.90
CA PRO A 84 12.82 12.22 -1.54
C PRO A 84 12.10 12.10 -2.89
N HIS A 85 11.27 13.10 -3.22
CA HIS A 85 10.57 13.14 -4.50
C HIS A 85 11.54 13.60 -5.60
N VAL A 86 12.22 12.63 -6.23
CA VAL A 86 13.27 12.93 -7.23
C VAL A 86 12.70 13.08 -8.64
N THR A 87 11.61 12.37 -8.99
CA THR A 87 11.04 12.36 -10.34
C THR A 87 9.52 12.18 -10.33
N PRO A 88 8.77 12.54 -11.39
CA PRO A 88 7.33 12.26 -11.48
C PRO A 88 6.96 10.78 -11.33
N LYS A 89 7.85 9.86 -11.73
CA LYS A 89 7.68 8.41 -11.54
C LYS A 89 7.72 7.98 -10.06
N SER A 90 8.09 8.88 -9.15
CA SER A 90 8.02 8.64 -7.70
C SER A 90 6.62 8.89 -7.13
N THR A 91 5.62 9.26 -7.93
CA THR A 91 4.24 9.39 -7.48
C THR A 91 3.51 8.06 -7.51
N LEU A 92 2.79 7.73 -6.43
CA LEU A 92 1.98 6.53 -6.37
C LEU A 92 0.79 6.62 -7.33
N VAL A 93 0.49 5.50 -7.98
CA VAL A 93 -0.66 5.34 -8.86
C VAL A 93 -1.65 4.39 -8.19
N THR A 94 -2.93 4.77 -8.15
CA THR A 94 -4.01 3.89 -7.68
C THR A 94 -4.11 2.66 -8.58
N TRP A 95 -4.54 1.53 -8.04
CA TRP A 95 -4.80 0.33 -8.86
C TRP A 95 -5.78 0.59 -9.99
N GLU A 96 -6.80 1.40 -9.74
CA GLU A 96 -7.83 1.73 -10.72
C GLU A 96 -7.25 2.49 -11.91
N ARG A 97 -6.47 3.55 -11.67
CA ARG A 97 -5.75 4.27 -12.75
C ARG A 97 -4.76 3.37 -13.48
N ALA A 98 -4.03 2.51 -12.77
CA ALA A 98 -3.13 1.54 -13.41
C ALA A 98 -3.90 0.57 -14.33
N ALA A 99 -5.15 0.24 -13.97
CA ALA A 99 -6.09 -0.55 -14.76
C ALA A 99 -6.82 0.23 -15.87
N GLY A 100 -6.51 1.51 -16.07
CA GLY A 100 -7.24 2.36 -17.03
C GLY A 100 -8.68 2.67 -16.61
N VAL A 101 -9.02 2.50 -15.34
CA VAL A 101 -10.32 2.82 -14.76
C VAL A 101 -10.29 4.25 -14.21
N TYR A 102 -11.05 5.14 -14.83
CA TYR A 102 -11.10 6.56 -14.47
C TYR A 102 -12.36 6.95 -13.69
N ARG A 103 -13.43 6.15 -13.78
CA ARG A 103 -14.67 6.35 -13.03
C ARG A 103 -14.73 5.35 -11.89
N VAL A 104 -14.07 5.69 -10.79
CA VAL A 104 -14.01 4.86 -9.59
C VAL A 104 -15.20 5.15 -8.69
N ARG A 105 -15.85 4.11 -8.15
CA ARG A 105 -16.93 4.29 -7.16
C ARG A 105 -16.36 4.97 -5.90
N PRO A 106 -17.18 5.74 -5.15
CA PRO A 106 -16.72 6.37 -3.91
C PRO A 106 -16.09 5.35 -2.95
N GLY A 107 -14.94 5.71 -2.38
CA GLY A 107 -14.23 4.91 -1.39
C GLY A 107 -13.56 3.63 -1.92
N MET A 108 -13.48 3.42 -3.23
CA MET A 108 -12.87 2.19 -3.80
C MET A 108 -11.40 2.33 -4.19
N GLU A 109 -10.89 3.56 -4.38
CA GLU A 109 -9.49 3.77 -4.76
C GLU A 109 -8.53 3.22 -3.71
N LYS A 110 -7.46 2.58 -4.17
CA LYS A 110 -6.40 2.02 -3.32
C LYS A 110 -5.06 1.97 -4.03
N TYR A 111 -4.01 1.94 -3.23
CA TYR A 111 -2.62 1.88 -3.66
C TYR A 111 -1.94 0.64 -3.08
N SER A 112 -0.81 0.24 -3.69
CA SER A 112 0.16 -0.65 -3.06
C SER A 112 1.35 0.15 -2.60
N ILE A 113 1.91 -0.22 -1.45
CA ILE A 113 3.13 0.38 -0.94
C ILE A 113 4.02 -0.66 -0.26
N GLU A 114 5.33 -0.48 -0.37
CA GLU A 114 6.34 -1.32 0.28
C GLU A 114 6.50 -0.96 1.77
N GLU A 115 6.79 -1.98 2.57
CA GLU A 115 7.21 -1.83 3.95
C GLU A 115 8.43 -0.91 4.08
N GLY A 116 8.43 -0.04 5.09
CA GLY A 116 9.55 0.86 5.34
C GLY A 116 9.67 2.03 4.36
N ALA A 117 8.85 2.10 3.31
CA ALA A 117 8.87 3.21 2.37
C ALA A 117 8.61 4.54 3.10
N LEU A 118 9.43 5.55 2.79
CA LEU A 118 9.22 6.91 3.24
C LEU A 118 8.41 7.65 2.18
N LEU A 119 7.24 8.15 2.57
CA LEU A 119 6.28 8.79 1.69
C LEU A 119 6.08 10.25 2.08
N MET A 120 5.57 11.01 1.11
CA MET A 120 5.18 12.40 1.26
C MET A 120 3.80 12.60 0.64
N LEU A 121 2.88 13.17 1.40
CA LEU A 121 1.59 13.66 0.93
C LEU A 121 1.67 15.16 0.68
N THR A 122 1.40 15.60 -0.54
CA THR A 122 1.16 17.02 -0.85
C THR A 122 -0.34 17.26 -1.06
N ARG A 123 -0.81 18.42 -0.62
CA ARG A 123 -2.21 18.83 -0.75
C ARG A 123 -2.33 20.36 -0.89
N PRO A 124 -3.37 20.90 -1.56
CA PRO A 124 -3.46 22.32 -1.86
C PRO A 124 -3.35 23.22 -0.63
N GLY A 125 -2.48 24.24 -0.68
CA GLY A 125 -2.35 25.26 0.36
C GLY A 125 -1.81 24.77 1.71
N LYS A 126 -1.19 23.59 1.76
CA LYS A 126 -0.68 22.97 2.98
C LYS A 126 0.75 22.47 2.78
N GLU A 127 1.51 22.46 3.87
CA GLU A 127 2.87 21.91 3.88
C GLU A 127 2.86 20.40 3.58
N PRO A 128 3.89 19.86 2.90
CA PRO A 128 4.03 18.44 2.69
C PRO A 128 4.07 17.66 4.01
N TYR A 129 3.33 16.55 4.05
CA TYR A 129 3.28 15.66 5.21
C TYR A 129 4.06 14.37 4.91
N CYS A 130 5.19 14.17 5.58
CA CYS A 130 6.01 12.97 5.43
C CYS A 130 5.66 11.92 6.49
N PHE A 131 5.61 10.65 6.08
CA PHE A 131 5.33 9.52 6.97
C PHE A 131 6.01 8.26 6.44
N GLN A 132 6.32 7.32 7.34
CA GLN A 132 7.01 6.08 6.99
C GLN A 132 6.09 4.88 7.18
N ILE A 133 6.03 4.00 6.18
CA ILE A 133 5.30 2.74 6.28
C ILE A 133 6.00 1.82 7.29
N PRO A 134 5.27 1.19 8.23
CA PRO A 134 5.85 0.28 9.19
C PRO A 134 6.51 -0.92 8.50
N ARG A 135 7.53 -1.48 9.14
CA ARG A 135 8.09 -2.79 8.78
C ARG A 135 7.52 -3.83 9.72
N ARG A 136 7.06 -4.96 9.18
CA ARG A 136 6.74 -6.13 9.99
C ARG A 136 8.04 -6.76 10.48
N PRO A 137 8.06 -7.39 11.67
CA PRO A 137 9.19 -8.21 12.06
C PRO A 137 9.42 -9.29 11.00
N THR A 138 10.64 -9.40 10.48
CA THR A 138 11.03 -10.58 9.72
C THR A 138 11.06 -11.74 10.69
N GLU A 139 10.20 -12.76 10.49
CA GLU A 139 10.41 -14.03 11.16
C GLU A 139 11.81 -14.51 10.75
N ALA A 140 12.73 -14.57 11.72
CA ALA A 140 14.05 -15.13 11.48
C ALA A 140 13.82 -16.56 10.99
N VAL A 141 14.04 -16.80 9.69
CA VAL A 141 14.10 -18.16 9.16
C VAL A 141 15.14 -18.88 10.02
N PRO A 142 14.80 -19.92 10.79
CA PRO A 142 15.79 -20.69 11.52
C PRO A 142 16.80 -21.14 10.47
N GLY A 143 18.04 -20.66 10.62
CA GLY A 143 19.06 -20.80 9.58
C GLY A 143 19.08 -22.24 9.09
N PHE A 144 18.99 -22.43 7.77
CA PHE A 144 19.28 -23.72 7.18
C PHE A 144 20.69 -24.11 7.63
N ALA A 145 20.78 -25.02 8.59
CA ALA A 145 22.05 -25.58 9.02
C ALA A 145 22.65 -26.29 7.81
N GLN A 146 23.71 -25.72 7.23
CA GLN A 146 24.51 -26.46 6.27
C GLN A 146 25.08 -27.69 6.98
N PRO A 147 24.91 -28.92 6.46
CA PRO A 147 25.62 -30.06 7.01
C PRO A 147 27.11 -29.81 6.84
N GLN A 148 27.85 -29.76 7.95
CA GLN A 148 29.30 -29.78 7.90
C GLN A 148 29.73 -31.13 7.34
N SER A 149 30.24 -31.13 6.11
CA SER A 149 30.93 -32.28 5.53
C SER A 149 32.25 -32.44 6.29
N ASN A 150 32.27 -33.33 7.28
CA ASN A 150 33.52 -33.85 7.81
C ASN A 150 34.12 -34.78 6.75
N LEU A 151 34.98 -34.24 5.89
CA LEU A 151 36.00 -35.05 5.24
C LEU A 151 37.19 -35.13 6.19
N ALA A 152 37.21 -36.21 6.98
CA ALA A 152 38.44 -36.74 7.53
C ALA A 152 38.94 -37.82 6.58
N LEU A 153 40.10 -37.61 5.96
CA LEU A 153 41.17 -38.57 5.73
C LEU A 153 42.49 -37.80 5.53
#